data_AF-A0A6I8NU25-F1
#
_entry.id   AF-A0A6I8NU25-F1
#
_cell.length_a   1.000
_cell.length_b   1.000
_cell.length_c   1.000
_cell.angle_alpha   90.00
_cell.angle_beta   90.00
_cell.angle_gamma   90.00
#
_symmetry.space_group_name_H-M   'P 1'
#
loop_
_entity.id
_entity.type
_entity.pdbx_description
1 polymer ?
#
loop_
_entity_poly.entity_id
_entity_poly.type
_entity_poly.pdbx_seq_one_letter_code
_entity_poly.pdbx_strand_id
1 'polypeptide(L)'
;FKFIFSLGDCPDPPEIPNAHPLLPDPPQFPTDTSITYSCNKGFVKIPDKSNSVVCLENNQWSESTEFCNRSCDVPPTFRFASLKPEYRTQNYFPVGSVVEYECRPGYKRNFSRSSNLTCLENLVWSKEPEFCIRKQCPSPPDLPNGQVHITDILFGSVIHFSCNAGYKLIGDHSSTCELVDNKLAWSNSHPECAPILCPSPPNIANGLWQPNENDEYPVGASVPYTCDRGFSLVGNKDLVCGSDGTWNSPPPECKVVSCENPVVENGIPVNPSRPPYSYKATLIFSCKSGFTLEGSAKITCESNSTWTPDPPKCLKMAILCPPPPNIVHGTWQRKKSEEFVPGASVSYTCEKGFSLIGNRDLVCEDVGSWSGPPPGCKGFCENPEVKNGRVVESSQSPPYLYQTTLQFRCNPGFTMEGNPNIKCESNGTWIPPPPVCHSASTISSGVGGVIAVGVLGIVIVAAVLAKYCYDSGKSG
;
A
#
# COMPACT_ATOMS: atom_id res chain seq x y z
N PHE A 1 -31.50 97.91 41.77
CA PHE A 1 -30.57 97.45 40.71
C PHE A 1 -30.90 98.20 39.42
N LYS A 2 -29.93 98.93 38.85
CA LYS A 2 -30.08 99.53 37.51
C LYS A 2 -29.77 98.44 36.48
N PHE A 3 -30.72 98.12 35.62
CA PHE A 3 -30.39 97.54 34.32
C PHE A 3 -30.10 98.69 33.35
N ILE A 4 -28.83 98.82 32.96
CA ILE A 4 -28.45 99.62 31.80
C ILE A 4 -28.52 98.66 30.63
N PHE A 5 -29.54 98.81 29.77
CA PHE A 5 -29.54 98.17 28.46
C PHE A 5 -28.49 98.86 27.58
N SER A 6 -27.62 98.08 26.94
CA SER A 6 -26.82 98.54 25.81
C SER A 6 -27.76 98.86 24.64
N LEU A 7 -27.87 100.13 24.27
CA LEU A 7 -28.29 100.48 22.91
C LEU A 7 -27.03 100.40 22.03
N GLY A 8 -27.00 99.47 21.07
CA GLY A 8 -25.85 99.32 20.16
C GLY A 8 -25.69 97.96 19.47
N ASP A 9 -26.52 96.96 19.79
CA ASP A 9 -26.45 95.64 19.16
C ASP A 9 -27.38 95.56 17.94
N CYS A 10 -26.89 94.95 16.84
CA CYS A 10 -27.72 94.60 15.69
C CYS A 10 -28.74 93.50 16.05
N PRO A 11 -29.89 93.43 15.33
CA PRO A 11 -30.80 92.29 15.42
C PRO A 11 -30.14 91.00 14.91
N ASP A 12 -30.82 89.86 15.07
CA ASP A 12 -30.35 88.58 14.55
C ASP A 12 -29.90 88.68 13.06
N PRO A 13 -28.81 87.99 12.65
CA PRO A 13 -28.28 88.12 11.30
C PRO A 13 -29.30 87.76 10.21
N PRO A 14 -29.28 88.46 9.05
CA PRO A 14 -30.28 88.28 8.00
C PRO A 14 -30.31 86.86 7.45
N GLU A 15 -31.48 86.37 7.06
CA GLU A 15 -31.59 85.12 6.32
C GLU A 15 -31.03 85.30 4.90
N ILE A 16 -30.07 84.45 4.51
CA ILE A 16 -29.43 84.51 3.19
C ILE A 16 -29.72 83.20 2.44
N PRO A 17 -30.22 83.25 1.19
CA PRO A 17 -30.56 82.07 0.41
C PRO A 17 -29.42 81.05 0.34
N ASN A 18 -29.72 79.81 0.74
CA ASN A 18 -28.80 78.67 0.71
C ASN A 18 -27.51 78.84 1.54
N ALA A 19 -27.54 79.69 2.57
CA ALA A 19 -26.46 79.86 3.55
C ALA A 19 -26.99 79.81 4.99
N HIS A 20 -26.10 79.63 5.96
CA HIS A 20 -26.37 79.76 7.38
C HIS A 20 -25.27 80.57 8.07
N PRO A 21 -25.59 81.43 9.06
CA PRO A 21 -24.59 82.22 9.77
C PRO A 21 -23.78 81.35 10.74
N LEU A 22 -22.47 81.61 10.83
CA LEU A 22 -21.60 81.06 11.86
C LEU A 22 -21.64 82.00 13.08
N LEU A 23 -22.55 81.72 14.01
CA LEU A 23 -22.79 82.58 15.17
C LEU A 23 -21.71 82.39 16.26
N PRO A 24 -21.31 83.46 16.97
CA PRO A 24 -20.55 83.36 18.21
C PRO A 24 -21.42 82.80 19.34
N ASP A 25 -20.78 82.16 20.32
CA ASP A 25 -21.41 81.67 21.56
C ASP A 25 -20.79 82.39 22.77
N PRO A 26 -21.54 83.22 23.53
CA PRO A 26 -22.96 83.53 23.36
C PRO A 26 -23.23 84.50 22.18
N PRO A 27 -24.43 84.48 21.59
CA PRO A 27 -24.80 85.37 20.48
C PRO A 27 -24.99 86.81 20.97
N GLN A 28 -24.04 87.68 20.64
CA GLN A 28 -24.07 89.13 20.86
C GLN A 28 -23.50 89.81 19.60
N PHE A 29 -24.12 90.91 19.17
CA PHE A 29 -23.83 91.55 17.88
C PHE A 29 -23.61 93.07 17.98
N PRO A 30 -22.63 93.55 18.78
CA PRO A 30 -22.32 94.98 18.84
C PRO A 30 -21.87 95.52 17.48
N THR A 31 -21.89 96.85 17.33
CA THR A 31 -21.31 97.57 16.18
C THR A 31 -19.91 97.03 15.81
N ASP A 32 -19.60 97.02 14.51
CA ASP A 32 -18.41 96.42 13.88
C ASP A 32 -18.29 94.88 13.97
N THR A 33 -19.26 94.17 14.56
CA THR A 33 -19.30 92.70 14.51
C THR A 33 -19.47 92.21 13.07
N SER A 34 -18.57 91.34 12.62
CA SER A 34 -18.66 90.67 11.31
C SER A 34 -19.11 89.23 11.47
N ILE A 35 -20.26 88.89 10.89
CA ILE A 35 -20.79 87.52 10.88
C ILE A 35 -20.52 86.89 9.51
N THR A 36 -19.76 85.80 9.53
CA THR A 36 -19.44 85.01 8.33
C THR A 36 -20.45 83.88 8.17
N TYR A 37 -20.89 83.63 6.95
CA TYR A 37 -21.84 82.60 6.60
C TYR A 37 -21.16 81.46 5.86
N SER A 38 -21.62 80.24 6.12
CA SER A 38 -21.29 79.03 5.37
C SER A 38 -22.43 78.65 4.43
N CYS A 39 -22.09 78.16 3.25
CA CYS A 39 -23.11 77.66 2.31
C CYS A 39 -23.71 76.34 2.81
N ASN A 40 -24.99 76.13 2.49
CA ASN A 40 -25.70 74.89 2.77
C ASN A 40 -25.19 73.77 1.86
N LYS A 41 -25.38 72.51 2.25
CA LYS A 41 -24.89 71.34 1.51
C LYS A 41 -25.37 71.35 0.05
N GLY A 42 -24.43 71.22 -0.90
CA GLY A 42 -24.69 71.31 -2.35
C GLY A 42 -24.58 72.72 -2.94
N PHE A 43 -24.22 73.71 -2.11
CA PHE A 43 -23.93 75.08 -2.53
C PHE A 43 -22.50 75.46 -2.12
N VAL A 44 -21.84 76.26 -2.95
CA VAL A 44 -20.47 76.72 -2.72
C VAL A 44 -20.43 78.24 -2.88
N LYS A 45 -19.53 78.88 -2.13
CA LYS A 45 -19.29 80.32 -2.18
C LYS A 45 -18.75 80.71 -3.57
N ILE A 46 -19.42 81.65 -4.22
CA ILE A 46 -18.95 82.30 -5.45
C ILE A 46 -17.67 83.09 -5.11
N PRO A 47 -16.53 82.88 -5.83
CA PRO A 47 -15.23 83.44 -5.45
C PRO A 47 -15.21 84.95 -5.20
N ASP A 48 -15.88 85.73 -6.06
CA ASP A 48 -15.84 87.20 -6.05
C ASP A 48 -16.86 87.87 -5.12
N LYS A 49 -17.66 87.10 -4.37
CA LYS A 49 -18.68 87.65 -3.47
C LYS A 49 -18.28 87.54 -2.00
N SER A 50 -18.55 88.57 -1.19
CA SER A 50 -18.43 88.47 0.27
C SER A 50 -19.45 87.45 0.79
N ASN A 51 -19.02 86.61 1.75
CA ASN A 51 -19.89 85.75 2.54
C ASN A 51 -20.00 86.22 3.99
N SER A 52 -19.68 87.49 4.26
CA SER A 52 -19.77 88.09 5.59
C SER A 52 -20.53 89.41 5.53
N VAL A 53 -21.33 89.66 6.56
CA VAL A 53 -22.05 90.93 6.79
C VAL A 53 -21.53 91.58 8.06
N VAL A 54 -21.52 92.90 8.11
CA VAL A 54 -20.99 93.69 9.24
C VAL A 54 -22.11 94.51 9.87
N CYS A 55 -22.17 94.55 11.20
CA CYS A 55 -23.08 95.42 11.94
C CYS A 55 -22.58 96.87 11.90
N LEU A 56 -23.33 97.77 11.25
CA LEU A 56 -22.97 99.17 11.06
C LEU A 56 -23.40 100.04 12.25
N GLU A 57 -22.84 101.26 12.37
CA GLU A 57 -23.13 102.22 13.46
C GLU A 57 -24.62 102.61 13.62
N ASN A 58 -25.45 102.36 12.60
CA ASN A 58 -26.89 102.56 12.64
C ASN A 58 -27.68 101.34 13.17
N ASN A 59 -26.99 100.35 13.73
CA ASN A 59 -27.51 99.05 14.18
C ASN A 59 -28.23 98.25 13.08
N GLN A 60 -27.78 98.38 11.83
CA GLN A 60 -28.23 97.58 10.70
C GLN A 60 -27.06 96.79 10.09
N TRP A 61 -27.37 95.60 9.55
CA TRP A 61 -26.40 94.81 8.81
C TRP A 61 -26.09 95.43 7.44
N SER A 62 -24.83 95.36 7.01
CA SER A 62 -24.39 95.73 5.67
C SER A 62 -25.14 94.98 4.57
N GLU A 63 -25.33 95.60 3.41
CA GLU A 63 -25.99 94.98 2.25
C GLU A 63 -25.37 93.62 1.88
N SER A 64 -26.22 92.58 1.80
CA SER A 64 -25.83 91.22 1.45
C SER A 64 -26.35 90.83 0.07
N THR A 65 -25.51 90.25 -0.78
CA THR A 65 -25.94 89.65 -2.06
C THR A 65 -25.85 88.12 -2.00
N GLU A 66 -26.62 87.41 -2.84
CA GLU A 66 -26.55 85.94 -2.91
C GLU A 66 -25.14 85.46 -3.30
N PHE A 67 -24.38 84.92 -2.34
CA PHE A 67 -23.00 84.43 -2.54
C PHE A 67 -22.88 82.90 -2.60
N CYS A 68 -23.94 82.14 -2.29
CA CYS A 68 -23.95 80.69 -2.39
C CYS A 68 -24.73 80.25 -3.62
N ASN A 69 -24.11 79.45 -4.51
CA ASN A 69 -24.79 78.89 -5.68
C ASN A 69 -24.47 77.40 -5.84
N ARG A 70 -25.34 76.69 -6.57
CA ARG A 70 -25.21 75.27 -6.86
C ARG A 70 -23.93 75.00 -7.65
N SER A 71 -23.09 74.13 -7.10
CA SER A 71 -21.80 73.74 -7.66
C SER A 71 -21.65 72.23 -7.55
N CYS A 72 -20.94 71.61 -8.49
CA CYS A 72 -20.37 70.29 -8.23
C CYS A 72 -19.26 70.40 -7.18
N ASP A 73 -19.01 69.30 -6.47
CA ASP A 73 -17.80 69.13 -5.65
C ASP A 73 -16.54 69.12 -6.53
N VAL A 74 -15.36 69.14 -5.90
CA VAL A 74 -14.07 69.07 -6.61
C VAL A 74 -14.01 67.90 -7.61
N PRO A 75 -13.43 68.10 -8.82
CA PRO A 75 -13.39 67.06 -9.84
C PRO A 75 -12.74 65.74 -9.37
N PRO A 76 -13.26 64.59 -9.79
CA PRO A 76 -12.79 63.28 -9.33
C PRO A 76 -11.32 63.02 -9.69
N THR A 77 -10.61 62.25 -8.86
CA THR A 77 -9.21 61.88 -9.09
C THR A 77 -9.07 60.49 -9.68
N PHE A 78 -8.31 60.35 -10.76
CA PHE A 78 -8.12 59.07 -11.46
C PHE A 78 -6.67 58.55 -11.35
N ARG A 79 -6.50 57.23 -11.37
CA ARG A 79 -5.17 56.57 -11.42
C ARG A 79 -4.48 56.69 -12.77
N PHE A 80 -5.23 56.90 -13.85
CA PHE A 80 -4.71 56.99 -15.22
C PHE A 80 -4.62 58.42 -15.78
N ALA A 81 -5.25 59.40 -15.12
CA ALA A 81 -5.32 60.78 -15.58
C ALA A 81 -5.19 61.78 -14.41
N SER A 82 -4.67 62.96 -14.71
CA SER A 82 -4.65 64.12 -13.82
C SER A 82 -5.51 65.23 -14.40
N LEU A 83 -6.21 65.96 -13.53
CA LEU A 83 -6.90 67.19 -13.90
C LEU A 83 -5.88 68.20 -14.44
N LYS A 84 -6.16 68.94 -15.52
CA LYS A 84 -5.23 69.97 -16.03
C LYS A 84 -4.93 71.03 -14.94
N PRO A 85 -3.71 71.61 -14.91
CA PRO A 85 -3.30 72.55 -13.86
C PRO A 85 -4.27 73.72 -13.65
N GLU A 86 -4.87 74.23 -14.73
CA GLU A 86 -5.82 75.36 -14.75
C GLU A 86 -7.02 75.19 -13.80
N TYR A 87 -7.46 73.96 -13.55
CA TYR A 87 -8.61 73.64 -12.71
C TYR A 87 -8.24 73.19 -11.29
N ARG A 88 -6.96 72.92 -10.99
CA ARG A 88 -6.52 72.33 -9.70
C ARG A 88 -6.70 73.26 -8.50
N THR A 89 -6.79 74.56 -8.72
CA THR A 89 -6.98 75.60 -7.70
C THR A 89 -8.41 76.15 -7.66
N GLN A 90 -9.29 75.67 -8.53
CA GLN A 90 -10.68 76.10 -8.59
C GLN A 90 -11.51 75.26 -7.59
N ASN A 91 -12.33 75.94 -6.79
CA ASN A 91 -13.21 75.31 -5.80
C ASN A 91 -14.70 75.50 -6.12
N TYR A 92 -15.05 76.18 -7.22
CA TYR A 92 -16.42 76.50 -7.61
C TYR A 92 -16.66 76.12 -9.08
N PHE A 93 -17.58 75.19 -9.31
CA PHE A 93 -17.88 74.57 -10.60
C PHE A 93 -19.40 74.55 -10.82
N PRO A 94 -20.01 75.63 -11.33
CA PRO A 94 -21.45 75.69 -11.59
C PRO A 94 -21.91 74.61 -12.59
N VAL A 95 -23.22 74.34 -12.61
CA VAL A 95 -23.85 73.44 -13.58
C VAL A 95 -23.47 73.87 -15.01
N GLY A 96 -23.03 72.91 -15.83
CA GLY A 96 -22.52 73.17 -17.17
C GLY A 96 -21.00 73.43 -17.24
N SER A 97 -20.30 73.62 -16.12
CA SER A 97 -18.83 73.69 -16.11
C SER A 97 -18.20 72.44 -16.73
N VAL A 98 -17.21 72.64 -17.58
CA VAL A 98 -16.44 71.58 -18.25
C VAL A 98 -14.99 71.67 -17.80
N VAL A 99 -14.44 70.56 -17.30
CA VAL A 99 -13.04 70.43 -16.89
C VAL A 99 -12.34 69.37 -17.72
N GLU A 100 -11.06 69.57 -18.03
CA GLU A 100 -10.28 68.67 -18.87
C GLU A 100 -9.16 67.96 -18.11
N TYR A 101 -8.91 66.71 -18.47
CA TYR A 101 -7.89 65.84 -17.91
C TYR A 101 -6.80 65.47 -18.93
N GLU A 102 -5.56 65.37 -18.44
CA GLU A 102 -4.40 64.87 -19.16
C GLU A 102 -4.08 63.43 -18.71
N CYS A 103 -3.51 62.60 -19.60
CA CYS A 103 -3.10 61.24 -19.22
C CYS A 103 -1.84 61.27 -18.36
N ARG A 104 -1.83 60.49 -17.28
CA ARG A 104 -0.64 60.29 -16.45
C ARG A 104 0.44 59.52 -17.22
N PRO A 105 1.72 59.62 -16.82
CA PRO A 105 2.77 58.74 -17.30
C PRO A 105 2.37 57.26 -17.21
N GLY A 106 2.79 56.45 -18.20
CA GLY A 106 2.30 55.08 -18.39
C GLY A 106 1.00 54.95 -19.22
N TYR A 107 0.28 56.04 -19.50
CA TYR A 107 -0.95 56.03 -20.30
C TYR A 107 -0.85 56.88 -21.58
N LYS A 108 -1.60 56.53 -22.62
CA LYS A 108 -1.71 57.26 -23.89
C LYS A 108 -3.16 57.72 -24.14
N ARG A 109 -3.31 58.87 -24.79
CA ARG A 109 -4.60 59.48 -25.10
C ARG A 109 -5.35 58.67 -26.17
N ASN A 110 -6.57 58.24 -25.85
CA ASN A 110 -7.51 57.60 -26.78
C ASN A 110 -8.44 58.66 -27.40
N PHE A 111 -8.04 59.23 -28.53
CA PHE A 111 -8.72 60.36 -29.17
C PHE A 111 -10.19 60.10 -29.55
N SER A 112 -10.62 58.83 -29.63
CA SER A 112 -12.04 58.45 -29.84
C SER A 112 -12.95 58.74 -28.64
N ARG A 113 -12.40 59.17 -27.50
CA ARG A 113 -13.14 59.54 -26.28
C ARG A 113 -12.79 60.97 -25.85
N SER A 114 -13.75 61.69 -25.28
CA SER A 114 -13.53 63.00 -24.65
C SER A 114 -12.65 62.88 -23.41
N SER A 115 -11.75 63.85 -23.18
CA SER A 115 -10.97 64.02 -21.93
C SER A 115 -11.68 64.94 -20.93
N ASN A 116 -12.90 65.37 -21.26
CA ASN A 116 -13.61 66.39 -20.52
C ASN A 116 -14.72 65.77 -19.68
N LEU A 117 -14.86 66.21 -18.44
CA LEU A 117 -16.01 65.95 -17.58
C LEU A 117 -16.85 67.22 -17.43
N THR A 118 -18.17 67.06 -17.42
CA THR A 118 -19.14 68.16 -17.28
C THR A 118 -19.88 68.05 -15.96
N CYS A 119 -20.05 69.16 -15.25
CA CYS A 119 -20.91 69.24 -14.07
C CYS A 119 -22.39 69.21 -14.51
N LEU A 120 -23.12 68.15 -14.15
CA LEU A 120 -24.51 67.94 -14.57
C LEU A 120 -25.50 68.64 -13.62
N GLU A 121 -26.77 68.76 -14.05
CA GLU A 121 -27.84 69.43 -13.28
C GLU A 121 -28.11 68.81 -11.88
N ASN A 122 -27.74 67.53 -11.70
CA ASN A 122 -27.82 66.83 -10.42
C ASN A 122 -26.61 67.05 -9.49
N LEU A 123 -25.69 67.97 -9.85
CA LEU A 123 -24.44 68.27 -9.14
C LEU A 123 -23.44 67.11 -9.08
N VAL A 124 -23.52 66.20 -10.05
CA VAL A 124 -22.56 65.10 -10.22
C VAL A 124 -21.80 65.31 -11.53
N TRP A 125 -20.50 64.99 -11.52
CA TRP A 125 -19.70 64.98 -12.74
C TRP A 125 -20.15 63.87 -13.71
N SER A 126 -20.16 64.16 -15.01
CA SER A 126 -20.49 63.21 -16.07
C SER A 126 -19.65 61.92 -15.98
N LYS A 127 -20.22 60.77 -16.36
CA LYS A 127 -19.54 59.47 -16.27
C LYS A 127 -18.15 59.49 -16.94
N GLU A 128 -17.18 58.94 -16.22
CA GLU A 128 -15.79 58.74 -16.62
C GLU A 128 -15.66 58.04 -18.00
N PRO A 129 -15.01 58.67 -18.99
CA PRO A 129 -14.67 58.01 -20.26
C PRO A 129 -13.33 57.28 -20.18
N GLU A 130 -13.16 56.19 -20.94
CA GLU A 130 -11.86 55.51 -21.12
C GLU A 130 -10.95 56.28 -22.11
N PHE A 131 -10.62 57.53 -21.76
CA PHE A 131 -9.88 58.46 -22.62
C PHE A 131 -8.36 58.36 -22.49
N CYS A 132 -7.86 57.64 -21.48
CA CYS A 132 -6.47 57.27 -21.31
C CYS A 132 -6.35 55.75 -21.19
N ILE A 133 -5.68 55.14 -22.17
CA ILE A 133 -5.46 53.69 -22.22
C ILE A 133 -4.01 53.39 -21.88
N ARG A 134 -3.74 52.23 -21.28
CA ARG A 134 -2.39 51.83 -20.89
C ARG A 134 -1.45 51.85 -22.10
N LYS A 135 -0.23 52.37 -21.92
CA LYS A 135 0.85 52.19 -22.91
C LYS A 135 1.30 50.72 -22.89
N GLN A 136 1.85 50.28 -24.00
CA GLN A 136 2.41 48.95 -24.19
C GLN A 136 3.90 48.96 -23.84
N CYS A 137 4.34 48.00 -23.03
CA CYS A 137 5.76 47.76 -22.76
C CYS A 137 6.49 47.25 -24.01
N PRO A 138 7.83 47.31 -24.03
CA PRO A 138 8.63 46.49 -24.94
C PRO A 138 8.25 45.00 -24.81
N SER A 139 8.53 44.21 -25.85
CA SER A 139 8.47 42.76 -25.72
C SER A 139 9.29 42.29 -24.50
N PRO A 140 8.80 41.33 -23.70
CA PRO A 140 9.59 40.70 -22.66
C PRO A 140 10.94 40.16 -23.18
N PRO A 141 11.97 40.09 -22.32
CA PRO A 141 13.23 39.46 -22.70
C PRO A 141 13.04 37.97 -23.01
N ASP A 142 13.77 37.47 -24.01
CA ASP A 142 13.82 36.04 -24.31
C ASP A 142 14.50 35.28 -23.16
N LEU A 143 13.88 34.17 -22.73
CA LEU A 143 14.40 33.32 -21.66
C LEU A 143 14.87 31.97 -22.22
N PRO A 144 16.15 31.82 -22.63
CA PRO A 144 16.67 30.55 -23.11
C PRO A 144 16.57 29.48 -22.01
N ASN A 145 16.25 28.25 -22.40
CA ASN A 145 15.97 27.14 -21.47
C ASN A 145 14.83 27.40 -20.46
N GLY A 146 13.94 28.35 -20.75
CA GLY A 146 12.74 28.61 -19.97
C GLY A 146 11.55 29.05 -20.81
N GLN A 147 10.53 29.56 -20.12
CA GLN A 147 9.25 30.02 -20.67
C GLN A 147 8.81 31.28 -19.93
N VAL A 148 8.32 32.26 -20.68
CA VAL A 148 7.75 33.51 -20.16
C VAL A 148 6.23 33.42 -20.25
N HIS A 149 5.56 33.42 -19.10
CA HIS A 149 4.10 33.37 -19.01
C HIS A 149 3.55 34.79 -19.09
N ILE A 150 2.95 35.13 -20.23
CA ILE A 150 2.47 36.47 -20.56
C ILE A 150 0.94 36.48 -20.56
N THR A 151 0.34 37.39 -19.78
CA THR A 151 -1.11 37.66 -19.77
C THR A 151 -1.44 38.84 -20.68
N ASP A 152 -0.83 39.99 -20.41
CA ASP A 152 -0.74 41.13 -21.33
C ASP A 152 0.60 41.87 -21.12
N ILE A 153 0.93 42.78 -22.04
CA ILE A 153 2.19 43.57 -22.03
C ILE A 153 1.92 45.08 -21.88
N LEU A 154 0.94 45.45 -21.07
CA LEU A 154 0.54 46.83 -20.80
C LEU A 154 1.12 47.33 -19.47
N PHE A 155 1.14 48.65 -19.28
CA PHE A 155 1.63 49.28 -18.05
C PHE A 155 0.99 48.69 -16.77
N GLY A 156 1.82 48.35 -15.78
CA GLY A 156 1.42 47.71 -14.53
C GLY A 156 1.12 46.21 -14.60
N SER A 157 1.26 45.57 -15.76
CA SER A 157 1.10 44.12 -15.89
C SER A 157 2.34 43.36 -15.45
N VAL A 158 2.13 42.12 -15.00
CA VAL A 158 3.17 41.23 -14.47
C VAL A 158 3.28 40.00 -15.36
N ILE A 159 4.51 39.65 -15.72
CA ILE A 159 4.87 38.41 -16.41
C ILE A 159 5.62 37.50 -15.43
N HIS A 160 5.52 36.18 -15.63
CA HIS A 160 6.17 35.18 -14.78
C HIS A 160 7.17 34.34 -15.56
N PHE A 161 8.27 33.96 -14.91
CA PHE A 161 9.34 33.17 -15.51
C PHE A 161 9.38 31.76 -14.92
N SER A 162 9.59 30.76 -15.77
CA SER A 162 9.81 29.37 -15.38
C SER A 162 10.90 28.74 -16.23
N CYS A 163 11.74 27.90 -15.65
CA CYS A 163 12.75 27.15 -16.41
C CYS A 163 12.25 25.78 -16.85
N ASN A 164 12.82 25.26 -17.93
CA ASN A 164 12.60 23.90 -18.39
C ASN A 164 13.23 22.88 -17.43
N ALA A 165 12.82 21.61 -17.52
CA ALA A 165 13.39 20.55 -16.70
C ALA A 165 14.93 20.46 -16.88
N GLY A 166 15.64 20.31 -15.76
CA GLY A 166 17.11 20.33 -15.73
C GLY A 166 17.74 21.71 -15.54
N TYR A 167 16.94 22.78 -15.47
CA TYR A 167 17.41 24.16 -15.28
C TYR A 167 16.77 24.82 -14.04
N LYS A 168 17.50 25.74 -13.42
CA LYS A 168 17.08 26.52 -12.25
C LYS A 168 17.06 28.00 -12.60
N LEU A 169 16.03 28.71 -12.15
CA LEU A 169 15.94 30.15 -12.32
C LEU A 169 16.91 30.86 -11.36
N ILE A 170 17.70 31.76 -11.92
CA ILE A 170 18.59 32.69 -11.23
C ILE A 170 18.04 34.10 -11.47
N GLY A 171 17.85 34.86 -10.39
CA GLY A 171 17.12 36.13 -10.40
C GLY A 171 15.64 35.97 -10.05
N ASP A 172 14.84 36.97 -10.41
CA ASP A 172 13.45 37.08 -9.99
C ASP A 172 12.48 36.21 -10.81
N HIS A 173 11.47 35.64 -10.15
CA HIS A 173 10.42 34.81 -10.75
C HIS A 173 9.37 35.57 -11.57
N SER A 174 9.41 36.91 -11.56
CA SER A 174 8.46 37.76 -12.27
C SER A 174 9.07 39.11 -12.64
N SER A 175 8.49 39.79 -13.62
CA SER A 175 8.83 41.17 -13.96
C SER A 175 7.57 42.00 -14.14
N THR A 176 7.60 43.27 -13.74
CA THR A 176 6.46 44.20 -13.85
C THR A 176 6.75 45.26 -14.90
N CYS A 177 5.76 45.57 -15.74
CA CYS A 177 5.86 46.65 -16.72
C CYS A 177 5.73 48.00 -16.01
N GLU A 178 6.84 48.66 -15.74
CA GLU A 178 6.91 49.91 -14.99
C GLU A 178 7.49 51.07 -15.80
N LEU A 179 7.56 52.26 -15.21
CA LEU A 179 8.02 53.48 -15.85
C LEU A 179 9.42 53.86 -15.32
N VAL A 180 10.44 53.62 -16.13
CA VAL A 180 11.84 53.95 -15.85
C VAL A 180 12.28 55.06 -16.81
N ASP A 181 12.78 56.18 -16.30
CA ASP A 181 13.24 57.34 -17.09
C ASP A 181 12.24 57.81 -18.18
N ASN A 182 10.96 57.92 -17.79
CA ASN A 182 9.82 58.25 -18.66
C ASN A 182 9.54 57.26 -19.82
N LYS A 183 10.24 56.13 -19.87
CA LYS A 183 10.01 55.02 -20.81
C LYS A 183 9.38 53.85 -20.07
N LEU A 184 8.65 53.01 -20.79
CA LEU A 184 8.19 51.73 -20.22
C LEU A 184 9.30 50.70 -20.33
N ALA A 185 9.56 50.00 -19.23
CA ALA A 185 10.52 48.93 -19.13
C ALA A 185 10.00 47.82 -18.20
N TRP A 186 10.57 46.63 -18.34
CA TRP A 186 10.35 45.53 -17.41
C TRP A 186 11.29 45.72 -16.21
N SER A 187 10.75 45.66 -14.99
CA SER A 187 11.47 45.97 -13.74
C SER A 187 12.76 45.16 -13.56
N ASN A 188 12.74 43.91 -14.00
CA ASN A 188 13.87 43.00 -13.98
C ASN A 188 14.47 42.83 -15.38
N SER A 189 15.79 43.06 -15.47
CA SER A 189 16.49 43.15 -16.75
C SER A 189 16.85 41.78 -17.35
N HIS A 190 17.33 40.82 -16.53
CA HIS A 190 17.85 39.53 -17.03
C HIS A 190 17.64 38.38 -16.01
N PRO A 191 16.50 37.68 -16.03
CA PRO A 191 16.39 36.35 -15.42
C PRO A 191 17.15 35.33 -16.26
N GLU A 192 17.83 34.37 -15.64
CA GLU A 192 18.58 33.32 -16.34
C GLU A 192 18.15 31.92 -15.88
N CYS A 193 18.00 30.99 -16.83
CA CYS A 193 17.83 29.58 -16.54
C CYS A 193 19.18 28.86 -16.63
N ALA A 194 19.89 28.78 -15.51
CA ALA A 194 21.17 28.09 -15.40
C ALA A 194 20.96 26.56 -15.31
N PRO A 195 21.83 25.73 -15.92
CA PRO A 195 21.74 24.28 -15.81
C PRO A 195 21.94 23.81 -14.36
N ILE A 196 21.17 22.82 -13.93
CA ILE A 196 21.36 22.15 -12.65
C ILE A 196 22.44 21.09 -12.85
N LEU A 197 23.59 21.29 -12.19
CA LEU A 197 24.76 20.41 -12.26
C LEU A 197 24.98 19.74 -10.90
N CYS A 198 25.36 18.47 -10.92
CA CYS A 198 25.89 17.77 -9.76
C CYS A 198 27.38 18.09 -9.54
N PRO A 199 27.88 18.05 -8.29
CA PRO A 199 29.30 18.22 -8.01
C PRO A 199 30.13 17.09 -8.64
N SER A 200 31.39 17.38 -8.98
CA SER A 200 32.31 16.38 -9.55
C SER A 200 32.34 15.08 -8.73
N PRO A 201 32.18 13.89 -9.36
CA PRO A 201 32.15 12.61 -8.67
C PRO A 201 33.38 12.37 -7.79
N PRO A 202 33.22 11.89 -6.54
CA PRO A 202 34.34 11.66 -5.65
C PRO A 202 35.20 10.47 -6.10
N ASN A 203 36.53 10.61 -5.96
CA ASN A 203 37.45 9.48 -6.18
C ASN A 203 37.31 8.45 -5.05
N ILE A 204 37.44 7.16 -5.40
CA ILE A 204 37.34 6.03 -4.48
C ILE A 204 38.65 5.25 -4.42
N ALA A 205 38.94 4.58 -3.30
CA ALA A 205 40.13 3.76 -3.18
C ALA A 205 39.99 2.44 -3.96
N ASN A 206 41.04 2.03 -4.68
CA ASN A 206 41.08 0.82 -5.52
C ASN A 206 40.00 0.77 -6.61
N GLY A 207 39.64 1.94 -7.14
CA GLY A 207 38.68 2.07 -8.23
C GLY A 207 38.81 3.43 -8.92
N LEU A 208 38.22 3.52 -10.10
CA LEU A 208 38.27 4.66 -10.99
C LEU A 208 36.94 4.88 -11.70
N TRP A 209 36.72 6.14 -12.05
CA TRP A 209 35.66 6.62 -12.92
C TRP A 209 36.30 7.56 -13.97
N GLN A 210 35.59 7.89 -15.03
CA GLN A 210 36.12 8.76 -16.10
C GLN A 210 35.39 10.11 -16.09
N PRO A 211 36.09 11.24 -15.88
CA PRO A 211 35.49 12.56 -16.06
C PRO A 211 35.16 12.82 -17.52
N ASN A 212 34.13 13.63 -17.74
CA ASN A 212 33.84 14.18 -19.05
C ASN A 212 34.73 15.42 -19.32
N GLU A 213 34.73 15.91 -20.56
CA GLU A 213 35.70 16.92 -21.03
C GLU A 213 35.70 18.24 -20.22
N ASN A 214 34.54 18.61 -19.64
CA ASN A 214 34.34 19.88 -18.92
C ASN A 214 34.13 19.74 -17.40
N ASP A 215 34.09 18.51 -16.87
CA ASP A 215 33.70 18.19 -15.48
C ASP A 215 32.28 18.68 -15.08
N GLU A 216 31.36 18.73 -16.03
CA GLU A 216 29.97 19.20 -15.86
C GLU A 216 28.96 18.05 -15.91
N TYR A 217 28.20 17.83 -14.85
CA TYR A 217 27.25 16.70 -14.73
C TYR A 217 25.80 17.19 -14.65
N PRO A 218 25.11 17.42 -15.78
CA PRO A 218 23.71 17.86 -15.77
C PRO A 218 22.77 16.77 -15.24
N VAL A 219 21.55 17.17 -14.84
CA VAL A 219 20.49 16.26 -14.41
C VAL A 219 20.32 15.08 -15.38
N GLY A 220 20.34 13.86 -14.85
CA GLY A 220 20.28 12.62 -15.62
C GLY A 220 21.63 12.10 -16.15
N ALA A 221 22.73 12.85 -16.00
CA ALA A 221 24.07 12.33 -16.29
C ALA A 221 24.37 11.11 -15.40
N SER A 222 24.98 10.08 -15.99
CA SER A 222 25.30 8.81 -15.33
C SER A 222 26.80 8.55 -15.38
N VAL A 223 27.43 8.39 -14.22
CA VAL A 223 28.88 8.20 -14.06
C VAL A 223 29.15 6.77 -13.56
N PRO A 224 29.67 5.88 -14.42
CA PRO A 224 29.99 4.51 -14.04
C PRO A 224 31.34 4.43 -13.32
N TYR A 225 31.35 3.79 -12.16
CA TYR A 225 32.57 3.40 -11.45
C TYR A 225 33.02 1.99 -11.83
N THR A 226 34.33 1.78 -11.77
CA THR A 226 34.98 0.48 -11.98
C THR A 226 36.02 0.26 -10.88
N CYS A 227 36.17 -0.98 -10.40
CA CYS A 227 37.20 -1.32 -9.43
C CYS A 227 38.46 -1.86 -10.12
N ASP A 228 39.59 -1.67 -9.45
CA ASP A 228 40.87 -2.25 -9.86
C ASP A 228 40.84 -3.79 -9.83
N ARG A 229 41.75 -4.41 -10.58
CA ARG A 229 41.84 -5.88 -10.67
C ARG A 229 42.05 -6.50 -9.28
N GLY A 230 41.15 -7.39 -8.89
CA GLY A 230 41.15 -8.08 -7.58
C GLY A 230 40.15 -7.50 -6.58
N PHE A 231 39.53 -6.35 -6.88
CA PHE A 231 38.50 -5.73 -6.05
C PHE A 231 37.10 -5.95 -6.65
N SER A 232 36.11 -6.10 -5.77
CA SER A 232 34.69 -6.18 -6.09
C SER A 232 34.00 -4.86 -5.77
N LEU A 233 33.12 -4.40 -6.66
CA LEU A 233 32.33 -3.19 -6.48
C LEU A 233 31.14 -3.46 -5.56
N VAL A 234 31.11 -2.83 -4.38
CA VAL A 234 30.05 -2.93 -3.39
C VAL A 234 29.29 -1.60 -3.34
N GLY A 235 28.02 -1.60 -3.74
CA GLY A 235 27.17 -0.40 -3.82
C GLY A 235 26.53 -0.27 -5.20
N ASN A 236 26.12 0.96 -5.55
CA ASN A 236 25.64 1.28 -6.88
C ASN A 236 26.83 1.52 -7.80
N LYS A 237 26.85 0.85 -8.95
CA LYS A 237 27.91 0.98 -9.94
C LYS A 237 27.93 2.38 -10.58
N ASP A 238 26.75 2.92 -10.85
CA ASP A 238 26.59 4.15 -11.61
C ASP A 238 25.92 5.22 -10.72
N LEU A 239 26.55 6.38 -10.60
CA LEU A 239 25.95 7.56 -9.94
C LEU A 239 25.15 8.35 -10.96
N VAL A 240 23.89 8.67 -10.66
CA VAL A 240 23.01 9.43 -11.55
C VAL A 240 22.69 10.79 -10.94
N CYS A 241 22.86 11.87 -11.70
CA CYS A 241 22.59 13.22 -11.21
C CYS A 241 21.09 13.48 -11.07
N GLY A 242 20.65 13.82 -9.85
CA GLY A 242 19.28 14.14 -9.49
C GLY A 242 18.85 15.55 -9.92
N SER A 243 17.54 15.78 -9.93
CA SER A 243 16.93 17.06 -10.33
C SER A 243 17.21 18.23 -9.37
N ASP A 244 17.79 17.95 -8.21
CA ASP A 244 18.20 18.93 -7.20
C ASP A 244 19.70 19.28 -7.27
N GLY A 245 20.46 18.66 -8.18
CA GLY A 245 21.91 18.79 -8.29
C GLY A 245 22.68 17.91 -7.30
N THR A 246 22.06 16.84 -6.77
CA THR A 246 22.73 15.84 -5.92
C THR A 246 22.79 14.48 -6.59
N TRP A 247 23.80 13.67 -6.24
CA TRP A 247 23.91 12.30 -6.73
C TRP A 247 22.85 11.41 -6.08
N ASN A 248 22.17 10.58 -6.88
CA ASN A 248 21.09 9.70 -6.43
C ASN A 248 21.49 8.66 -5.36
N SER A 249 22.79 8.46 -5.13
CA SER A 249 23.34 7.50 -4.17
C SER A 249 24.78 7.86 -3.79
N PRO A 250 25.30 7.33 -2.66
CA PRO A 250 26.72 7.46 -2.33
C PRO A 250 27.61 6.68 -3.30
N PRO A 251 28.88 7.09 -3.48
CA PRO A 251 29.83 6.36 -4.33
C PRO A 251 30.05 4.92 -3.82
N PRO A 252 30.30 3.96 -4.72
CA PRO A 252 30.53 2.57 -4.33
C PRO A 252 31.91 2.37 -3.67
N GLU A 253 32.03 1.30 -2.90
CA GLU A 253 33.28 0.88 -2.28
C GLU A 253 33.90 -0.32 -3.03
N CYS A 254 35.18 -0.21 -3.39
CA CYS A 254 35.94 -1.32 -3.96
C CYS A 254 36.61 -2.15 -2.85
N LYS A 255 36.10 -3.36 -2.60
CA LYS A 255 36.54 -4.25 -1.51
C LYS A 255 37.08 -5.57 -2.06
N VAL A 256 38.09 -6.14 -1.41
CA VAL A 256 38.47 -7.54 -1.66
C VAL A 256 37.39 -8.42 -1.03
N VAL A 257 36.57 -9.03 -1.87
CA VAL A 257 35.52 -9.98 -1.46
C VAL A 257 35.86 -11.34 -2.06
N SER A 258 36.02 -12.34 -1.20
CA SER A 258 36.42 -13.69 -1.59
C SER A 258 35.81 -14.70 -0.62
N CYS A 259 34.60 -15.18 -0.90
CA CYS A 259 34.00 -16.24 -0.09
C CYS A 259 34.75 -17.57 -0.25
N GLU A 260 34.88 -18.31 0.85
CA GLU A 260 35.47 -19.66 0.85
C GLU A 260 34.65 -20.64 0.00
N ASN A 261 35.24 -21.76 -0.41
CA ASN A 261 34.53 -22.77 -1.19
C ASN A 261 33.60 -23.61 -0.30
N PRO A 262 32.26 -23.52 -0.45
CA PRO A 262 31.34 -24.17 0.46
C PRO A 262 31.28 -25.68 0.20
N VAL A 263 31.50 -26.47 1.26
CA VAL A 263 31.52 -27.93 1.20
C VAL A 263 30.17 -28.47 1.69
N VAL A 264 29.32 -28.90 0.75
CA VAL A 264 28.03 -29.54 1.06
C VAL A 264 28.17 -31.05 0.87
N GLU A 265 28.21 -31.81 1.97
CA GLU A 265 28.26 -33.27 1.91
C GLU A 265 27.00 -33.82 1.23
N ASN A 266 27.17 -34.77 0.30
CA ASN A 266 26.12 -35.32 -0.55
C ASN A 266 25.36 -34.29 -1.43
N GLY A 267 25.82 -33.04 -1.46
CA GLY A 267 25.42 -32.03 -2.44
C GLY A 267 26.23 -32.09 -3.73
N ILE A 268 25.68 -31.46 -4.77
CA ILE A 268 26.30 -31.23 -6.08
C ILE A 268 26.02 -29.78 -6.46
N PRO A 269 27.04 -28.96 -6.80
CA PRO A 269 26.81 -27.62 -7.35
C PRO A 269 26.27 -27.73 -8.78
N VAL A 270 25.09 -27.17 -9.02
CA VAL A 270 24.39 -27.16 -10.31
C VAL A 270 25.04 -26.17 -11.29
N ASN A 271 25.52 -25.03 -10.78
CA ASN A 271 26.28 -24.03 -11.54
C ASN A 271 27.72 -23.92 -11.00
N PRO A 272 28.59 -24.92 -11.25
CA PRO A 272 29.96 -24.88 -10.77
C PRO A 272 30.71 -23.68 -11.36
N SER A 273 31.25 -22.83 -10.49
CA SER A 273 32.15 -21.73 -10.84
C SER A 273 33.49 -21.95 -10.13
N ARG A 274 34.59 -21.45 -10.70
CA ARG A 274 35.93 -21.66 -10.15
C ARG A 274 36.21 -20.63 -9.05
N PRO A 275 36.57 -21.05 -7.81
CA PRO A 275 36.98 -20.12 -6.76
C PRO A 275 38.26 -19.35 -7.15
N PRO A 276 38.50 -18.15 -6.57
CA PRO A 276 37.74 -17.49 -5.50
C PRO A 276 36.40 -16.90 -5.95
N TYR A 277 35.44 -16.82 -5.03
CA TYR A 277 34.09 -16.30 -5.31
C TYR A 277 33.97 -14.82 -4.91
N SER A 278 33.79 -13.94 -5.89
CA SER A 278 33.63 -12.50 -5.71
C SER A 278 32.25 -12.11 -5.16
N TYR A 279 32.07 -10.84 -4.80
CA TYR A 279 30.77 -10.29 -4.37
C TYR A 279 29.64 -10.62 -5.37
N LYS A 280 28.47 -10.97 -4.84
CA LYS A 280 27.28 -11.44 -5.56
C LYS A 280 27.48 -12.68 -6.45
N ALA A 281 28.61 -13.39 -6.35
CA ALA A 281 28.69 -14.75 -6.90
C ALA A 281 27.63 -15.63 -6.25
N THR A 282 26.94 -16.46 -7.04
CA THR A 282 25.87 -17.34 -6.55
C THR A 282 26.18 -18.79 -6.87
N LEU A 283 25.93 -19.67 -5.89
CA LEU A 283 26.01 -21.11 -6.05
C LEU A 283 24.65 -21.73 -5.75
N ILE A 284 24.26 -22.71 -6.57
CA ILE A 284 23.03 -23.47 -6.45
C ILE A 284 23.40 -24.93 -6.23
N PHE A 285 22.86 -25.55 -5.18
CA PHE A 285 23.09 -26.94 -4.82
C PHE A 285 21.85 -27.80 -5.08
N SER A 286 22.10 -29.04 -5.50
CA SER A 286 21.13 -30.14 -5.47
C SER A 286 21.71 -31.31 -4.69
N CYS A 287 20.88 -32.18 -4.15
CA CYS A 287 21.34 -33.36 -3.42
C CYS A 287 21.45 -34.59 -4.33
N LYS A 288 22.37 -35.50 -4.00
CA LYS A 288 22.48 -36.82 -4.62
C LYS A 288 21.20 -37.65 -4.39
N SER A 289 20.97 -38.64 -5.24
CA SER A 289 19.84 -39.58 -5.10
C SER A 289 19.82 -40.22 -3.70
N GLY A 290 18.64 -40.28 -3.08
CA GLY A 290 18.46 -40.74 -1.70
C GLY A 290 18.67 -39.66 -0.62
N PHE A 291 18.90 -38.40 -0.99
CA PHE A 291 19.02 -37.27 -0.07
C PHE A 291 18.06 -36.12 -0.43
N THR A 292 17.61 -35.39 0.59
CA THR A 292 16.71 -34.23 0.52
C THR A 292 17.46 -32.99 1.00
N LEU A 293 17.21 -31.84 0.36
CA LEU A 293 17.88 -30.57 0.67
C LEU A 293 17.19 -29.85 1.83
N GLU A 294 17.95 -29.53 2.87
CA GLU A 294 17.58 -28.69 4.01
C GLU A 294 18.25 -27.31 3.87
N GLY A 295 17.47 -26.24 3.98
CA GLY A 295 17.93 -24.86 3.79
C GLY A 295 17.66 -24.33 2.38
N SER A 296 18.35 -23.25 1.99
CA SER A 296 18.22 -22.68 0.64
C SER A 296 19.13 -23.40 -0.34
N ALA A 297 18.57 -23.88 -1.45
CA ALA A 297 19.36 -24.41 -2.56
C ALA A 297 20.32 -23.37 -3.15
N LYS A 298 19.98 -22.06 -3.08
CA LYS A 298 20.81 -20.95 -3.60
C LYS A 298 21.45 -20.17 -2.46
N ILE A 299 22.76 -19.96 -2.55
CA ILE A 299 23.55 -19.10 -1.68
C ILE A 299 24.26 -18.01 -2.48
N THR A 300 24.51 -16.86 -1.86
CA THR A 300 25.14 -15.67 -2.49
C THR A 300 26.31 -15.18 -1.65
N CYS A 301 27.43 -14.85 -2.28
CA CYS A 301 28.60 -14.28 -1.60
C CYS A 301 28.37 -12.79 -1.30
N GLU A 302 28.31 -12.43 -0.03
CA GLU A 302 28.05 -11.05 0.42
C GLU A 302 29.32 -10.22 0.63
N SER A 303 29.15 -8.91 0.83
CA SER A 303 30.25 -7.92 0.88
C SER A 303 31.22 -8.12 2.06
N ASN A 304 30.83 -8.89 3.06
CA ASN A 304 31.63 -9.33 4.20
C ASN A 304 32.40 -10.65 3.94
N SER A 305 32.38 -11.18 2.71
CA SER A 305 32.94 -12.49 2.33
C SER A 305 32.30 -13.72 3.00
N THR A 306 31.03 -13.62 3.45
CA THR A 306 30.26 -14.80 3.89
C THR A 306 29.21 -15.20 2.86
N TRP A 307 28.80 -16.48 2.91
CA TRP A 307 27.65 -16.97 2.15
C TRP A 307 26.35 -16.63 2.87
N THR A 308 25.40 -16.05 2.13
CA THR A 308 24.07 -15.73 2.64
C THR A 308 22.98 -16.29 1.69
N PRO A 309 22.01 -17.06 2.20
CA PRO A 309 22.03 -17.74 3.50
C PRO A 309 23.19 -18.76 3.60
N ASP A 310 23.36 -19.37 4.77
CA ASP A 310 24.36 -20.42 4.98
C ASP A 310 24.22 -21.59 3.98
N PRO A 311 25.31 -22.30 3.65
CA PRO A 311 25.27 -23.48 2.77
C PRO A 311 24.25 -24.54 3.23
N PRO A 312 23.43 -25.10 2.32
CA PRO A 312 22.42 -26.08 2.65
C PRO A 312 23.03 -27.43 3.08
N LYS A 313 22.21 -28.28 3.68
CA LYS A 313 22.57 -29.66 4.05
C LYS A 313 21.77 -30.66 3.22
N CYS A 314 22.40 -31.78 2.86
CA CYS A 314 21.70 -32.90 2.22
C CYS A 314 21.48 -34.02 3.25
N LEU A 315 20.23 -34.16 3.72
CA LEU A 315 19.83 -35.16 4.71
C LEU A 315 19.35 -36.43 4.00
N LYS A 316 19.64 -37.61 4.56
CA LYS A 316 19.20 -38.89 3.97
C LYS A 316 17.67 -38.98 4.01
N MET A 317 17.06 -39.30 2.86
CA MET A 317 15.61 -39.41 2.73
C MET A 317 15.12 -40.69 3.45
N ALA A 318 14.38 -40.51 4.54
CA ALA A 318 13.80 -41.63 5.30
C ALA A 318 12.55 -42.16 4.60
N ILE A 319 12.53 -43.47 4.31
CA ILE A 319 11.33 -44.14 3.80
C ILE A 319 10.49 -44.55 5.01
N LEU A 320 9.29 -43.97 5.12
CA LEU A 320 8.34 -44.32 6.18
C LEU A 320 7.69 -45.68 5.91
N CYS A 321 7.55 -46.52 6.94
CA CYS A 321 6.74 -47.72 6.84
C CYS A 321 5.25 -47.38 6.74
N PRO A 322 4.46 -48.19 6.02
CA PRO A 322 3.00 -48.03 5.98
C PRO A 322 2.38 -48.24 7.38
N PRO A 323 1.19 -47.69 7.67
CA PRO A 323 0.49 -47.93 8.92
C PRO A 323 0.34 -49.45 9.21
N PRO A 324 0.53 -49.90 10.47
CA PRO A 324 0.47 -51.31 10.81
C PRO A 324 -0.91 -51.92 10.47
N PRO A 325 -0.96 -53.12 9.86
CA PRO A 325 -2.22 -53.80 9.59
C PRO A 325 -3.03 -54.08 10.87
N ASN A 326 -4.33 -53.86 10.82
CA ASN A 326 -5.25 -54.33 11.87
C ASN A 326 -5.46 -55.84 11.74
N ILE A 327 -5.58 -56.54 12.87
CA ILE A 327 -5.74 -58.00 12.93
C ILE A 327 -7.06 -58.36 13.62
N VAL A 328 -7.70 -59.44 13.21
CA VAL A 328 -8.99 -59.86 13.78
C VAL A 328 -8.74 -60.36 15.21
N HIS A 329 -9.57 -59.92 16.17
CA HIS A 329 -9.42 -60.16 17.61
C HIS A 329 -8.09 -59.68 18.22
N GLY A 330 -7.50 -58.63 17.66
CA GLY A 330 -6.31 -58.00 18.23
C GLY A 330 -6.13 -56.55 17.84
N THR A 331 -5.35 -55.85 18.65
CA THR A 331 -4.98 -54.44 18.51
C THR A 331 -3.47 -54.30 18.51
N TRP A 332 -2.96 -53.12 18.17
CA TRP A 332 -1.53 -52.81 18.29
C TRP A 332 -1.34 -51.47 18.99
N GLN A 333 -0.19 -51.33 19.66
CA GLN A 333 0.25 -50.10 20.30
C GLN A 333 1.67 -49.76 19.87
N ARG A 334 1.94 -48.46 19.74
CA ARG A 334 3.22 -47.88 19.33
C ARG A 334 4.18 -47.87 20.53
N LYS A 335 5.38 -48.44 20.36
CA LYS A 335 6.43 -48.49 21.40
C LYS A 335 7.46 -47.35 21.29
N LYS A 336 7.70 -46.81 20.09
CA LYS A 336 8.72 -45.77 19.83
C LYS A 336 8.40 -44.93 18.59
N SER A 337 8.69 -43.63 18.65
CA SER A 337 8.48 -42.60 17.60
C SER A 337 7.01 -42.32 17.24
N GLU A 338 6.64 -41.05 17.01
CA GLU A 338 5.31 -40.63 16.51
C GLU A 338 5.13 -40.91 15.00
N GLU A 339 6.21 -40.94 14.24
CA GLU A 339 6.24 -41.34 12.82
C GLU A 339 6.81 -42.75 12.65
N PHE A 340 6.39 -43.46 11.59
CA PHE A 340 6.87 -44.80 11.26
C PHE A 340 8.20 -44.77 10.50
N VAL A 341 9.18 -44.04 11.04
CA VAL A 341 10.58 -44.01 10.55
C VAL A 341 11.29 -45.34 10.84
N PRO A 342 12.39 -45.67 10.13
CA PRO A 342 13.23 -46.82 10.46
C PRO A 342 13.62 -46.86 11.95
N GLY A 343 13.50 -48.03 12.57
CA GLY A 343 13.67 -48.23 14.01
C GLY A 343 12.44 -47.90 14.89
N ALA A 344 11.35 -47.36 14.32
CA ALA A 344 10.05 -47.31 15.01
C ALA A 344 9.52 -48.74 15.23
N SER A 345 8.77 -48.95 16.32
CA SER A 345 8.27 -50.29 16.67
C SER A 345 6.83 -50.28 17.18
N VAL A 346 6.10 -51.34 16.86
CA VAL A 346 4.71 -51.57 17.25
C VAL A 346 4.55 -52.96 17.85
N SER A 347 3.67 -53.07 18.84
CA SER A 347 3.44 -54.27 19.65
C SER A 347 1.98 -54.67 19.53
N TYR A 348 1.72 -55.87 19.05
CA TYR A 348 0.38 -56.45 18.93
C TYR A 348 -0.08 -57.11 20.23
N THR A 349 -1.38 -57.07 20.51
CA THR A 349 -2.04 -57.65 21.67
C THR A 349 -3.41 -58.20 21.28
N CYS A 350 -3.70 -59.46 21.62
CA CYS A 350 -5.00 -60.07 21.34
C CYS A 350 -6.06 -59.72 22.40
N GLU A 351 -7.32 -59.79 22.00
CA GLU A 351 -8.49 -59.69 22.88
C GLU A 351 -8.55 -60.85 23.88
N LYS A 352 -9.27 -60.65 24.99
CA LYS A 352 -9.43 -61.67 26.03
C LYS A 352 -10.10 -62.92 25.45
N GLY A 353 -9.45 -64.07 25.57
CA GLY A 353 -9.90 -65.35 25.01
C GLY A 353 -9.12 -65.80 23.76
N PHE A 354 -8.13 -65.02 23.30
CA PHE A 354 -7.29 -65.35 22.15
C PHE A 354 -5.80 -65.32 22.52
N SER A 355 -5.03 -66.26 21.96
CA SER A 355 -3.56 -66.24 22.00
C SER A 355 -2.98 -65.54 20.77
N LEU A 356 -1.86 -64.85 20.94
CA LEU A 356 -1.08 -64.27 19.85
C LEU A 356 -0.15 -65.33 19.25
N ILE A 357 -0.31 -65.59 17.95
CA ILE A 357 0.47 -66.55 17.16
C ILE A 357 1.28 -65.77 16.12
N GLY A 358 2.61 -65.83 16.21
CA GLY A 358 3.55 -65.05 15.39
C GLY A 358 4.38 -64.09 16.22
N ASN A 359 5.11 -63.18 15.57
CA ASN A 359 5.91 -62.19 16.28
C ASN A 359 5.02 -61.07 16.84
N ARG A 360 5.17 -60.78 18.15
CA ARG A 360 4.43 -59.72 18.84
C ARG A 360 4.85 -58.32 18.38
N ASP A 361 6.14 -58.13 18.16
CA ASP A 361 6.75 -56.82 17.92
C ASP A 361 7.27 -56.74 16.49
N LEU A 362 6.77 -55.75 15.74
CA LEU A 362 7.30 -55.42 14.41
C LEU A 362 8.09 -54.12 14.49
N VAL A 363 9.24 -54.09 13.80
CA VAL A 363 10.12 -52.92 13.70
C VAL A 363 10.11 -52.44 12.25
N CYS A 364 10.09 -51.12 12.04
CA CYS A 364 10.24 -50.54 10.71
C CYS A 364 11.72 -50.62 10.27
N GLU A 365 11.98 -51.17 9.09
CA GLU A 365 13.32 -51.34 8.53
C GLU A 365 13.71 -50.16 7.62
N ASP A 366 15.01 -49.98 7.34
CA ASP A 366 15.55 -48.88 6.52
C ASP A 366 14.98 -48.82 5.08
N VAL A 367 14.34 -49.89 4.63
CA VAL A 367 13.70 -50.04 3.30
C VAL A 367 12.21 -49.68 3.31
N GLY A 368 11.62 -49.27 4.44
CA GLY A 368 10.21 -48.91 4.55
C GLY A 368 9.25 -50.10 4.69
N SER A 369 9.75 -51.30 5.03
CA SER A 369 8.93 -52.47 5.39
C SER A 369 8.98 -52.75 6.88
N TRP A 370 7.90 -53.34 7.40
CA TRP A 370 7.91 -53.97 8.72
C TRP A 370 8.72 -55.27 8.67
N SER A 371 9.46 -55.55 9.75
CA SER A 371 10.39 -56.69 9.92
C SER A 371 9.76 -58.10 9.90
N GLY A 372 8.54 -58.25 9.37
CA GLY A 372 7.80 -59.50 9.32
C GLY A 372 6.30 -59.30 9.09
N PRO A 373 5.56 -60.38 8.79
CA PRO A 373 4.10 -60.35 8.68
C PRO A 373 3.43 -60.10 10.06
N PRO A 374 2.23 -59.51 10.09
CA PRO A 374 1.49 -59.29 11.33
C PRO A 374 1.08 -60.64 11.97
N PRO A 375 1.07 -60.73 13.32
CA PRO A 375 0.65 -61.94 14.02
C PRO A 375 -0.86 -62.17 13.92
N GLY A 376 -1.30 -63.42 14.12
CA GLY A 376 -2.72 -63.78 14.18
C GLY A 376 -3.18 -64.05 15.61
N CYS A 377 -4.41 -63.67 15.94
CA CYS A 377 -5.06 -64.05 17.19
C CYS A 377 -5.90 -65.33 16.98
N LYS A 378 -5.77 -66.32 17.87
CA LYS A 378 -6.49 -67.61 17.79
C LYS A 378 -7.11 -67.98 19.13
N GLY A 379 -8.37 -68.41 19.11
CA GLY A 379 -9.12 -68.73 20.32
C GLY A 379 -8.63 -69.99 21.03
N PHE A 380 -9.02 -70.11 22.30
CA PHE A 380 -8.98 -71.36 23.06
C PHE A 380 -10.41 -71.87 23.27
N CYS A 381 -10.61 -73.17 23.35
CA CYS A 381 -11.87 -73.77 23.75
C CYS A 381 -11.83 -74.19 25.22
N GLU A 382 -12.89 -73.85 25.97
CA GLU A 382 -13.06 -74.27 27.36
C GLU A 382 -13.23 -75.79 27.48
N ASN A 383 -13.07 -76.33 28.71
CA ASN A 383 -13.17 -77.77 28.94
C ASN A 383 -14.62 -78.27 28.75
N PRO A 384 -14.90 -79.19 27.81
CA PRO A 384 -16.24 -79.73 27.66
C PRO A 384 -16.52 -80.79 28.72
N GLU A 385 -17.39 -80.46 29.69
CA GLU A 385 -17.80 -81.37 30.77
C GLU A 385 -18.88 -82.36 30.32
N VAL A 386 -18.47 -83.58 29.97
CA VAL A 386 -19.40 -84.67 29.57
C VAL A 386 -19.71 -85.57 30.77
N LYS A 387 -20.94 -85.48 31.29
CA LYS A 387 -21.40 -86.35 32.41
C LYS A 387 -21.41 -87.82 32.00
N ASN A 388 -20.90 -88.69 32.88
CA ASN A 388 -20.73 -90.13 32.65
C ASN A 388 -19.88 -90.51 31.41
N GLY A 389 -19.11 -89.55 30.88
CA GLY A 389 -18.07 -89.78 29.89
C GLY A 389 -16.72 -89.26 30.37
N ARG A 390 -15.66 -89.60 29.64
CA ARG A 390 -14.31 -89.08 29.84
C ARG A 390 -13.61 -88.87 28.52
N VAL A 391 -12.68 -87.93 28.47
CA VAL A 391 -11.69 -87.87 27.38
C VAL A 391 -10.82 -89.12 27.46
N VAL A 392 -10.57 -89.77 26.32
CA VAL A 392 -9.81 -91.04 26.25
C VAL A 392 -8.35 -90.81 26.62
N GLU A 393 -7.75 -89.79 26.03
CA GLU A 393 -6.45 -89.19 26.36
C GLU A 393 -6.35 -87.86 25.58
N SER A 394 -5.62 -86.87 26.12
CA SER A 394 -5.29 -85.63 25.41
C SER A 394 -3.88 -85.20 25.77
N SER A 395 -3.12 -84.71 24.78
CA SER A 395 -1.76 -84.20 24.96
C SER A 395 -1.71 -82.79 25.55
N GLN A 396 -2.86 -82.16 25.79
CA GLN A 396 -3.00 -80.81 26.36
C GLN A 396 -3.97 -80.84 27.54
N SER A 397 -3.70 -80.03 28.56
CA SER A 397 -4.66 -79.71 29.61
C SER A 397 -5.56 -78.53 29.20
N PRO A 398 -6.82 -78.44 29.69
CA PRO A 398 -7.69 -77.31 29.39
C PRO A 398 -7.14 -75.98 29.93
N PRO A 399 -7.46 -74.82 29.29
CA PRO A 399 -8.23 -74.68 28.06
C PRO A 399 -7.42 -75.11 26.81
N TYR A 400 -8.11 -75.67 25.83
CA TYR A 400 -7.48 -76.32 24.68
C TYR A 400 -7.26 -75.35 23.52
N LEU A 401 -6.11 -75.42 22.85
CA LEU A 401 -5.82 -74.56 21.68
C LEU A 401 -6.69 -74.90 20.46
N TYR A 402 -6.90 -73.93 19.57
CA TYR A 402 -7.49 -74.18 18.25
C TYR A 402 -6.81 -75.36 17.51
N GLN A 403 -7.58 -76.07 16.68
CA GLN A 403 -7.25 -77.36 16.05
C GLN A 403 -7.07 -78.56 16.99
N THR A 404 -7.10 -78.40 18.32
CA THR A 404 -7.08 -79.54 19.25
C THR A 404 -8.34 -80.39 19.06
N THR A 405 -8.17 -81.70 18.89
CA THR A 405 -9.27 -82.67 18.82
C THR A 405 -9.32 -83.47 20.12
N LEU A 406 -10.50 -83.57 20.73
CA LEU A 406 -10.75 -84.41 21.90
C LEU A 406 -11.59 -85.61 21.51
N GLN A 407 -11.15 -86.80 21.92
CA GLN A 407 -11.92 -88.03 21.80
C GLN A 407 -12.54 -88.39 23.14
N PHE A 408 -13.86 -88.59 23.16
CA PHE A 408 -14.64 -89.00 24.33
C PHE A 408 -14.98 -90.49 24.30
N ARG A 409 -15.21 -91.05 25.49
CA ARG A 409 -15.73 -92.40 25.71
C ARG A 409 -16.66 -92.41 26.93
N CYS A 410 -17.84 -93.00 26.78
CA CYS A 410 -18.77 -93.18 27.90
C CYS A 410 -18.23 -94.21 28.92
N ASN A 411 -18.65 -94.07 30.18
CA ASN A 411 -18.35 -95.04 31.23
C ASN A 411 -19.15 -96.34 31.05
N PRO A 412 -18.71 -97.47 31.64
CA PRO A 412 -19.41 -98.75 31.51
C PRO A 412 -20.88 -98.66 31.93
N GLY A 413 -21.77 -99.29 31.16
CA GLY A 413 -23.22 -99.19 31.35
C GLY A 413 -23.90 -98.03 30.60
N PHE A 414 -23.14 -97.16 29.94
CA PHE A 414 -23.66 -96.04 29.14
C PHE A 414 -23.28 -96.16 27.65
N THR A 415 -24.23 -95.82 26.76
CA THR A 415 -24.06 -95.66 25.32
C THR A 415 -23.91 -94.17 24.96
N MET A 416 -23.22 -93.88 23.85
CA MET A 416 -22.96 -92.51 23.38
C MET A 416 -24.00 -92.04 22.35
N GLU A 417 -24.41 -90.80 22.47
CA GLU A 417 -25.14 -90.04 21.45
C GLU A 417 -24.30 -88.84 20.99
N GLY A 418 -24.22 -88.60 19.68
CA GLY A 418 -23.33 -87.60 19.08
C GLY A 418 -22.00 -88.17 18.57
N ASN A 419 -21.06 -87.29 18.20
CA ASN A 419 -19.76 -87.68 17.66
C ASN A 419 -18.74 -87.87 18.81
N PRO A 420 -18.03 -89.02 18.90
CA PRO A 420 -16.97 -89.21 19.90
C PRO A 420 -15.81 -88.23 19.75
N ASN A 421 -15.59 -87.64 18.57
CA ASN A 421 -14.50 -86.70 18.31
C ASN A 421 -15.04 -85.29 18.08
N ILE A 422 -14.55 -84.33 18.86
CA ILE A 422 -14.86 -82.90 18.72
C ILE A 422 -13.58 -82.11 18.51
N LYS A 423 -13.62 -81.05 17.69
CA LYS A 423 -12.45 -80.23 17.36
C LYS A 423 -12.66 -78.78 17.77
N CYS A 424 -11.62 -78.19 18.37
CA CYS A 424 -11.62 -76.79 18.75
C CYS A 424 -11.40 -75.92 17.50
N GLU A 425 -12.38 -75.09 17.15
CA GLU A 425 -12.28 -74.17 16.01
C GLU A 425 -11.64 -72.83 16.37
N SER A 426 -11.22 -72.09 15.34
CA SER A 426 -10.40 -70.88 15.51
C SER A 426 -11.05 -69.73 16.30
N ASN A 427 -12.37 -69.78 16.50
CA ASN A 427 -13.20 -68.89 17.30
C ASN A 427 -13.39 -69.34 18.77
N GLY A 428 -12.79 -70.47 19.19
CA GLY A 428 -12.94 -71.01 20.54
C GLY A 428 -14.17 -71.90 20.76
N THR A 429 -14.87 -72.35 19.70
CA THR A 429 -16.01 -73.28 19.84
C THR A 429 -15.67 -74.73 19.45
N TRP A 430 -16.29 -75.70 20.13
CA TRP A 430 -16.20 -77.12 19.78
C TRP A 430 -17.15 -77.49 18.65
N ILE A 431 -16.62 -78.06 17.56
CA ILE A 431 -17.40 -78.55 16.43
C ILE A 431 -16.98 -79.99 16.08
N PRO A 432 -17.93 -80.94 15.99
CA PRO A 432 -19.32 -80.85 16.47
C PRO A 432 -19.38 -80.60 18.00
N PRO A 433 -20.56 -80.26 18.56
CA PRO A 433 -20.72 -80.07 20.01
C PRO A 433 -20.42 -81.36 20.81
N PRO A 434 -20.10 -81.26 22.10
CA PRO A 434 -19.73 -82.40 22.94
C PRO A 434 -20.81 -83.51 22.98
N PRO A 435 -20.41 -84.80 22.93
CA PRO A 435 -21.35 -85.93 22.96
C PRO A 435 -21.97 -86.14 24.34
N VAL A 436 -23.08 -86.88 24.40
CA VAL A 436 -23.84 -87.19 25.62
C VAL A 436 -23.86 -88.71 25.86
N CYS A 437 -23.94 -89.15 27.13
CA CYS A 437 -23.93 -90.56 27.52
C CYS A 437 -25.23 -90.96 28.24
N HIS A 438 -25.96 -91.95 27.70
CA HIS A 438 -27.24 -92.45 28.21
C HIS A 438 -27.15 -93.92 28.66
N SER A 439 -28.02 -94.41 29.55
CA SER A 439 -27.93 -95.78 30.11
C SER A 439 -28.38 -96.88 29.13
N ALA A 440 -27.63 -97.97 29.04
CA ALA A 440 -27.90 -99.08 28.11
C ALA A 440 -29.02 -100.04 28.60
N SER A 441 -29.84 -100.56 27.67
CA SER A 441 -30.94 -101.51 27.93
C SER A 441 -30.85 -102.77 27.02
N THR A 442 -31.27 -103.93 27.51
CA THR A 442 -31.01 -105.27 26.91
C THR A 442 -32.28 -106.04 26.51
N ILE A 443 -32.36 -106.57 25.27
CA ILE A 443 -33.36 -107.57 24.81
C ILE A 443 -32.70 -108.61 23.87
N SER A 444 -33.26 -109.83 23.82
CA SER A 444 -32.71 -111.07 23.23
C SER A 444 -33.20 -111.47 21.82
N SER A 445 -32.58 -112.51 21.26
CA SER A 445 -32.63 -113.04 19.88
C SER A 445 -33.95 -113.67 19.38
N GLY A 446 -34.15 -113.72 18.04
CA GLY A 446 -35.21 -114.46 17.32
C GLY A 446 -34.88 -114.68 15.82
N VAL A 447 -35.48 -115.69 15.15
CA VAL A 447 -34.96 -116.32 13.90
C VAL A 447 -35.87 -116.14 12.66
N GLY A 448 -35.27 -116.09 11.45
CA GLY A 448 -35.92 -116.21 10.11
C GLY A 448 -35.58 -115.04 9.17
N GLY A 449 -35.48 -115.14 7.83
CA GLY A 449 -35.62 -116.23 6.85
C GLY A 449 -35.19 -115.73 5.44
N VAL A 450 -35.04 -116.61 4.44
CA VAL A 450 -34.37 -116.36 3.14
C VAL A 450 -35.27 -115.67 2.09
N ILE A 451 -34.69 -114.89 1.14
CA ILE A 451 -34.98 -114.87 -0.34
C ILE A 451 -33.97 -113.94 -1.09
N ALA A 452 -33.81 -114.13 -2.41
CA ALA A 452 -32.71 -113.60 -3.26
C ALA A 452 -33.15 -112.53 -4.31
N VAL A 453 -32.32 -112.33 -5.37
CA VAL A 453 -32.41 -111.33 -6.50
C VAL A 453 -31.90 -109.92 -6.10
N GLY A 454 -31.22 -109.05 -6.87
CA GLY A 454 -30.69 -108.99 -8.26
C GLY A 454 -30.74 -107.52 -8.76
N VAL A 455 -30.06 -107.03 -9.82
CA VAL A 455 -28.97 -107.56 -10.68
C VAL A 455 -28.39 -106.39 -11.54
N LEU A 456 -27.06 -106.33 -11.82
CA LEU A 456 -26.35 -105.32 -12.67
C LEU A 456 -26.41 -103.83 -12.20
N GLY A 457 -25.55 -102.89 -12.63
CA GLY A 457 -24.30 -102.99 -13.42
C GLY A 457 -23.82 -101.63 -13.98
N ILE A 458 -22.60 -101.64 -14.56
CA ILE A 458 -22.07 -100.75 -15.62
C ILE A 458 -21.44 -99.38 -15.25
N VAL A 459 -20.22 -99.23 -15.80
CA VAL A 459 -19.30 -98.07 -15.87
C VAL A 459 -19.63 -97.16 -17.06
N ILE A 460 -19.33 -95.85 -16.97
CA ILE A 460 -18.87 -94.89 -18.02
C ILE A 460 -18.74 -93.51 -17.32
N VAL A 461 -17.63 -92.75 -17.26
CA VAL A 461 -16.57 -92.31 -18.20
C VAL A 461 -16.90 -91.03 -18.99
N ALA A 462 -15.96 -90.07 -18.91
CA ALA A 462 -15.71 -88.90 -19.76
C ALA A 462 -16.60 -87.62 -19.65
N ALA A 463 -15.94 -86.56 -19.13
CA ALA A 463 -15.75 -85.22 -19.72
C ALA A 463 -16.80 -84.58 -20.65
N VAL A 464 -17.07 -83.28 -20.43
CA VAL A 464 -16.66 -82.18 -21.33
C VAL A 464 -16.93 -80.79 -20.69
N LEU A 465 -16.08 -79.82 -21.01
CA LEU A 465 -16.22 -78.40 -20.64
C LEU A 465 -17.34 -77.71 -21.44
N ALA A 466 -18.06 -76.75 -20.84
CA ALA A 466 -18.03 -75.33 -21.29
C ALA A 466 -19.10 -74.41 -20.67
N LYS A 467 -18.73 -73.12 -20.62
CA LYS A 467 -19.56 -71.92 -20.85
C LYS A 467 -20.30 -71.29 -19.65
N TYR A 468 -19.68 -70.25 -19.08
CA TYR A 468 -20.01 -68.81 -19.10
C TYR A 468 -18.97 -68.14 -18.16
N CYS A 469 -18.26 -67.06 -18.47
CA CYS A 469 -18.75 -65.79 -19.02
C CYS A 469 -17.94 -65.19 -20.17
N TYR A 470 -18.71 -64.59 -21.08
CA TYR A 470 -18.46 -63.48 -22.01
C TYR A 470 -18.77 -62.17 -21.20
N ASP A 471 -18.19 -60.98 -21.37
CA ASP A 471 -17.27 -60.44 -22.38
C ASP A 471 -16.48 -59.20 -21.85
N SER A 472 -15.28 -58.99 -22.42
CA SER A 472 -14.62 -57.74 -22.90
C SER A 472 -14.66 -56.35 -22.20
N GLY A 473 -13.55 -55.61 -22.37
CA GLY A 473 -13.52 -54.12 -22.33
C GLY A 473 -12.33 -53.48 -21.59
N LYS A 474 -11.04 -53.63 -21.98
CA LYS A 474 -10.28 -52.93 -23.04
C LYS A 474 -9.76 -51.51 -22.68
N SER A 475 -8.63 -51.13 -23.28
CA SER A 475 -7.87 -49.86 -23.21
C SER A 475 -7.08 -49.60 -21.91
N GLY A 476 -5.82 -49.13 -21.97
CA GLY A 476 -4.98 -48.87 -23.15
C GLY A 476 -3.52 -48.65 -22.78
#